data_AF-A0A3Q8WAA6-F1
#
_entry.id   AF-A0A3Q8WAA6-F1
#
_cell.length_a   1.000
_cell.length_b   1.000
_cell.length_c   1.000
_cell.angle_alpha   90.00
_cell.angle_beta   90.00
_cell.angle_gamma   90.00
#
_symmetry.space_group_name_H-M   'P 1'
#
loop_
_entity.id
_entity.type
_entity.pdbx_description
1 polymer ?
#
loop_
_entity_poly.entity_id
_entity_poly.type
_entity_poly.pdbx_seq_one_letter_code
_entity_poly.pdbx_strand_id
1 'polypeptide(L)'
;MNKITRRQALGTTAGALTVLGIAGATAHAAATDSRAATTPAGTVDEVYQGRRIQISPATGGGHHGGHHGGAGTPTVRIDGRELHVMRNADGTWISVVNHYETFADPASLARAAVRELQGAQLAPMQMGGM
;
A
#
# COMPACT_ATOMS: atom_id res chain seq x y z
N MET A 1 -38.86 -36.85 14.87
CA MET A 1 -37.77 -35.90 15.19
C MET A 1 -36.89 -36.52 16.27
N ASN A 2 -35.92 -37.35 15.85
CA ASN A 2 -35.08 -38.09 16.78
C ASN A 2 -33.77 -37.33 17.01
N LYS A 3 -33.63 -36.84 18.24
CA LYS A 3 -32.42 -36.21 18.78
C LYS A 3 -31.36 -37.29 19.00
N ILE A 4 -30.22 -37.21 18.30
CA ILE A 4 -29.00 -37.92 18.68
C ILE A 4 -27.87 -36.90 18.78
N THR A 5 -27.53 -36.56 20.02
CA THR A 5 -26.34 -35.82 20.42
C THR A 5 -25.29 -36.85 20.84
N ARG A 6 -24.08 -36.84 20.26
CA ARG A 6 -22.86 -37.38 20.91
C ARG A 6 -21.58 -37.07 20.11
N ARG A 7 -20.81 -36.11 20.66
CA ARG A 7 -19.35 -36.05 20.86
C ARG A 7 -18.44 -36.81 19.89
N GLN A 8 -17.60 -36.05 19.17
CA GLN A 8 -16.23 -36.44 18.78
C GLN A 8 -15.39 -35.15 18.90
N ALA A 9 -14.72 -34.87 20.02
CA ALA A 9 -13.40 -35.37 20.42
C ALA A 9 -12.28 -35.00 19.41
N LEU A 10 -11.87 -33.73 19.36
CA LEU A 10 -10.56 -33.37 18.79
C LEU A 10 -9.51 -33.46 19.90
N GLY A 11 -8.57 -34.37 19.69
CA GLY A 11 -7.48 -34.70 20.61
C GLY A 11 -6.42 -33.61 20.70
N THR A 12 -5.94 -33.43 21.92
CA THR A 12 -4.73 -32.71 22.28
C THR A 12 -3.49 -33.49 21.84
N THR A 13 -2.55 -32.84 21.16
CA THR A 13 -1.15 -33.29 21.14
C THR A 13 -0.23 -32.10 21.34
N ALA A 14 0.45 -32.12 22.48
CA ALA A 14 1.59 -31.29 22.80
C ALA A 14 2.82 -31.85 22.06
N GLY A 15 3.58 -30.98 21.39
CA GLY A 15 4.83 -31.30 20.72
C GLY A 15 5.96 -30.42 21.28
N ALA A 16 7.05 -31.08 21.65
CA ALA A 16 8.09 -30.63 22.56
C ALA A 16 9.04 -29.54 22.03
N LEU A 17 9.67 -28.85 23.00
CA LEU A 17 10.82 -27.96 22.86
C LEU A 17 12.06 -28.73 22.36
N THR A 18 12.79 -28.16 21.39
CA THR A 18 14.21 -28.47 21.16
C THR A 18 15.01 -27.18 21.02
N VAL A 19 16.09 -27.13 21.80
CA VAL A 19 17.04 -26.03 21.99
C VAL A 19 18.32 -26.33 21.18
N LEU A 20 18.98 -25.25 20.75
CA LEU A 20 20.38 -25.11 20.30
C LEU A 20 20.82 -25.68 18.94
N GLY A 21 21.14 -24.75 18.03
CA GLY A 21 22.05 -24.95 16.92
C GLY A 21 22.75 -23.63 16.61
N ILE A 22 23.89 -23.38 17.25
CA ILE A 22 24.77 -22.24 16.99
C ILE A 22 25.67 -22.65 15.82
N ALA A 23 25.31 -22.25 14.60
CA ALA A 23 26.16 -22.43 13.42
C ALA A 23 26.45 -21.04 12.84
N GLY A 24 27.73 -20.66 12.90
CA GLY A 24 28.22 -19.41 12.37
C GLY A 24 28.04 -19.33 10.86
N ALA A 25 27.39 -18.26 10.41
CA ALA A 25 27.45 -17.79 9.05
C ALA A 25 28.09 -16.40 9.09
N THR A 26 29.34 -16.33 8.65
CA THR A 26 30.00 -15.08 8.26
C THR A 26 29.28 -14.53 7.04
N ALA A 27 28.22 -13.76 7.24
CA ALA A 27 27.60 -12.99 6.18
C ALA A 27 28.41 -11.71 5.98
N HIS A 28 29.04 -11.60 4.81
CA HIS A 28 29.61 -10.35 4.32
C HIS A 28 28.67 -9.19 4.62
N ALA A 29 29.17 -8.21 5.38
CA ALA A 29 28.61 -6.88 5.36
C ALA A 29 28.81 -6.33 3.95
N ALA A 30 27.84 -6.59 3.06
CA ALA A 30 27.59 -5.68 1.98
C ALA A 30 27.33 -4.33 2.67
N ALA A 31 28.28 -3.42 2.53
CA ALA A 31 28.06 -2.02 2.81
C ALA A 31 26.93 -1.58 1.87
N THR A 32 25.69 -1.79 2.29
CA THR A 32 24.60 -0.98 1.81
C THR A 32 25.02 0.42 2.22
N ASP A 33 25.44 1.18 1.22
CA ASP A 33 25.53 2.63 1.29
C ASP A 33 24.10 3.10 1.56
N SER A 34 23.67 2.92 2.80
CA SER A 34 22.51 3.54 3.40
C SER A 34 22.91 4.99 3.63
N ARG A 35 23.16 5.70 2.53
CA ARG A 35 22.76 7.08 2.44
C ARG A 35 21.27 7.02 2.72
N ALA A 36 20.92 7.13 3.99
CA ALA A 36 19.56 7.25 4.46
C ALA A 36 19.03 8.48 3.73
N ALA A 37 18.43 8.21 2.56
CA ALA A 37 17.82 9.24 1.76
C ALA A 37 16.80 9.83 2.71
N THR A 38 17.05 11.07 3.12
CA THR A 38 16.14 11.79 4.00
C THR A 38 14.85 11.93 3.21
N THR A 39 13.91 11.02 3.46
CA THR A 39 12.57 11.04 2.89
C THR A 39 11.98 12.41 3.21
N PRO A 40 11.78 13.29 2.20
CA PRO A 40 11.31 14.64 2.45
C PRO A 40 10.00 14.61 3.24
N ALA A 41 9.81 15.56 4.17
CA ALA A 41 8.59 15.61 4.97
C ALA A 41 7.35 15.62 4.05
N GLY A 42 6.36 14.78 4.38
CA GLY A 42 5.15 14.61 3.56
C GLY A 42 5.28 13.65 2.38
N THR A 43 6.40 12.96 2.22
CA THR A 43 6.52 11.79 1.33
C THR A 43 6.25 10.49 2.08
N VAL A 44 5.62 9.52 1.42
CA VAL A 44 5.40 8.16 1.93
C VAL A 44 6.02 7.18 0.94
N ASP A 45 6.77 6.21 1.45
CA ASP A 45 7.23 5.04 0.69
C ASP A 45 7.13 3.83 1.62
N GLU A 46 6.09 3.03 1.42
CA GLU A 46 5.79 1.88 2.28
C GLU A 46 5.41 0.64 1.47
N VAL A 47 5.45 -0.52 2.10
CA VAL A 47 4.89 -1.76 1.55
C VAL A 47 3.65 -2.12 2.35
N TYR A 48 2.49 -2.12 1.71
CA TYR A 48 1.21 -2.49 2.31
C TYR A 48 0.66 -3.71 1.58
N GLN A 49 0.38 -4.80 2.32
CA GLN A 49 -0.09 -6.08 1.77
C GLN A 49 0.76 -6.58 0.57
N GLY A 50 2.08 -6.39 0.64
CA GLY A 50 3.01 -6.83 -0.41
C GLY A 50 3.09 -5.90 -1.63
N ARG A 51 2.40 -4.75 -1.61
CA ARG A 51 2.38 -3.78 -2.71
C ARG A 51 3.08 -2.49 -2.26
N ARG A 52 3.94 -1.92 -3.10
CA ARG A 52 4.67 -0.69 -2.77
C ARG A 52 3.78 0.52 -3.00
N ILE A 53 3.52 1.30 -1.96
CA ILE A 53 2.79 2.57 -2.02
C ILE A 53 3.81 3.71 -1.94
N GLN A 54 3.73 4.65 -2.87
CA GLN A 54 4.56 5.85 -2.87
C GLN A 54 3.70 7.09 -3.01
N ILE A 55 3.89 8.07 -2.13
CA ILE A 55 3.16 9.34 -2.14
C ILE A 55 4.18 10.46 -2.11
N SER A 56 4.09 11.35 -3.09
CA SER A 56 4.91 12.56 -3.15
C SER A 56 4.02 13.78 -3.05
N PRO A 57 4.42 14.82 -2.27
CA PRO A 57 3.66 16.04 -2.17
C PRO A 57 3.53 16.70 -3.54
N ALA A 58 2.51 17.52 -3.70
CA ALA A 58 2.33 18.28 -4.93
C ALA A 58 3.55 19.18 -5.16
N THR A 59 4.23 19.02 -6.29
CA THR A 59 5.28 19.95 -6.69
C THR A 59 4.61 21.22 -7.21
N GLY A 60 4.80 22.32 -6.47
CA GLY A 60 4.33 23.63 -6.91
C GLY A 60 5.10 24.09 -8.15
N GLY A 61 4.39 24.30 -9.26
CA GLY A 61 4.91 24.97 -10.44
C GLY A 61 5.44 24.03 -11.52
N GLY A 62 4.63 23.83 -12.58
CA GLY A 62 5.10 23.18 -13.80
C GLY A 62 3.95 22.77 -14.70
N HIS A 63 3.69 23.55 -15.75
CA HIS A 63 2.75 23.24 -16.84
C HIS A 63 3.26 22.11 -17.78
N HIS A 64 4.07 21.17 -17.28
CA HIS A 64 4.65 20.11 -18.09
C HIS A 64 4.56 18.77 -17.36
N GLY A 65 3.55 17.98 -17.77
CA GLY A 65 3.46 16.56 -17.46
C GLY A 65 2.16 16.16 -16.76
N GLY A 66 1.08 15.95 -17.51
CA GLY A 66 0.01 14.97 -17.19
C GLY A 66 -0.67 14.94 -15.82
N HIS A 67 -0.47 15.90 -14.92
CA HIS A 67 -1.01 15.84 -13.56
C HIS A 67 -2.44 16.39 -13.53
N HIS A 68 -3.41 15.50 -13.71
CA HIS A 68 -4.85 15.80 -13.66
C HIS A 68 -5.40 15.96 -12.24
N GLY A 69 -4.54 15.98 -11.23
CA GLY A 69 -4.90 16.51 -9.93
C GLY A 69 -4.83 18.03 -9.98
N GLY A 70 -5.88 18.73 -9.54
CA GLY A 70 -5.83 20.20 -9.42
C GLY A 70 -4.56 20.66 -8.70
N ALA A 71 -4.11 21.89 -8.97
CA ALA A 71 -2.91 22.45 -8.34
C ALA A 71 -2.89 22.15 -6.83
N GLY A 72 -1.83 21.48 -6.35
CA GLY A 72 -1.74 21.03 -4.95
C GLY A 72 -2.14 19.57 -4.67
N THR A 73 -2.44 18.77 -5.70
CA THR A 73 -2.74 17.33 -5.52
C THR A 73 -1.45 16.50 -5.43
N PRO A 74 -1.28 15.61 -4.42
CA PRO A 74 -0.13 14.73 -4.32
C PRO A 74 -0.13 13.69 -5.43
N THR A 75 1.06 13.25 -5.82
CA THR A 75 1.21 12.10 -6.71
C THR A 75 1.16 10.82 -5.89
N VAL A 76 0.24 9.90 -6.19
CA VAL A 76 0.11 8.60 -5.53
C VAL A 76 0.44 7.49 -6.52
N ARG A 77 1.29 6.55 -6.11
CA ARG A 77 1.71 5.40 -6.93
C ARG A 77 1.55 4.09 -6.17
N ILE A 78 1.11 3.05 -6.89
CA ILE A 78 1.06 1.66 -6.43
C ILE A 78 1.95 0.86 -7.38
N ASP A 79 3.05 0.33 -6.84
CA ASP A 79 4.10 -0.41 -7.57
C ASP A 79 4.63 0.36 -8.78
N GLY A 80 4.86 1.66 -8.58
CA GLY A 80 5.35 2.60 -9.59
C GLY A 80 4.28 3.12 -10.55
N ARG A 81 3.05 2.57 -10.53
CA ARG A 81 1.95 2.98 -11.41
C ARG A 81 1.10 4.05 -10.74
N GLU A 82 0.79 5.11 -11.46
CA GLU A 82 0.06 6.25 -10.91
C GLU A 82 -1.41 5.92 -10.65
N LEU A 83 -1.85 6.19 -9.43
CA LEU A 83 -3.25 6.16 -9.02
C LEU A 83 -3.82 7.57 -9.15
N HIS A 84 -4.83 7.73 -9.99
CA HIS A 84 -5.55 8.99 -10.09
C HIS A 84 -6.35 9.23 -8.82
N VAL A 85 -6.13 10.38 -8.19
CA VAL A 85 -6.77 10.82 -6.95
C VAL A 85 -7.38 12.19 -7.13
N MET A 86 -8.44 12.46 -6.39
CA MET A 86 -9.11 13.75 -6.34
C MET A 86 -9.33 14.15 -4.89
N ARG A 87 -9.17 15.44 -4.63
CA ARG A 87 -9.52 16.05 -3.34
C ARG A 87 -10.91 16.65 -3.44
N ASN A 88 -11.78 16.27 -2.52
CA ASN A 88 -13.11 16.84 -2.37
C ASN A 88 -13.04 18.25 -1.77
N ALA A 89 -14.15 18.99 -1.86
CA ALA A 89 -14.25 20.34 -1.31
C ALA A 89 -14.11 20.39 0.22
N ASP A 90 -14.54 19.33 0.91
CA ASP A 90 -14.38 19.16 2.36
C ASP A 90 -12.96 18.71 2.77
N GLY A 91 -12.08 18.51 1.80
CA GLY A 91 -10.69 18.11 1.99
C GLY A 91 -10.45 16.61 2.12
N THR A 92 -11.50 15.78 2.04
CA THR A 92 -11.37 14.32 1.92
C THR A 92 -10.87 13.93 0.53
N TRP A 93 -10.48 12.67 0.38
CA TRP A 93 -9.87 12.14 -0.83
C TRP A 93 -10.65 10.96 -1.39
N ILE A 94 -10.69 10.86 -2.71
CA ILE A 94 -11.23 9.72 -3.46
C ILE A 94 -10.24 9.32 -4.55
N SER A 95 -10.30 8.07 -5.01
CA SER A 95 -9.49 7.58 -6.13
C SER A 95 -10.35 7.08 -7.28
N VAL A 96 -9.76 6.81 -8.44
CA VAL A 96 -10.48 6.13 -9.52
C VAL A 96 -10.93 4.72 -9.13
N VAL A 97 -10.18 4.05 -8.24
CA VAL A 97 -10.49 2.68 -7.78
C VAL A 97 -11.61 2.71 -6.73
N ASN A 98 -11.57 3.67 -5.81
CA ASN A 98 -12.57 3.89 -4.75
C ASN A 98 -13.15 5.30 -4.90
N HIS A 99 -14.03 5.49 -5.88
CA HIS A 99 -14.53 6.82 -6.25
C HIS A 99 -15.65 7.34 -5.34
N TYR A 100 -16.41 6.43 -4.72
CA TYR A 100 -17.56 6.76 -3.89
C TYR A 100 -17.31 6.55 -2.38
N GLU A 101 -16.07 6.25 -2.00
CA GLU A 101 -15.63 6.13 -0.62
C GLU A 101 -14.61 7.23 -0.32
N THR A 102 -14.86 8.02 0.73
CA THR A 102 -14.02 9.15 1.10
C THR A 102 -13.01 8.78 2.18
N PHE A 103 -11.78 9.25 2.02
CA PHE A 103 -10.69 9.02 2.97
C PHE A 103 -10.16 10.34 3.54
N ALA A 104 -9.74 10.33 4.79
CA ALA A 104 -9.22 11.52 5.46
C ALA A 104 -7.84 11.97 4.92
N ASP A 105 -7.06 11.03 4.39
CA ASP A 105 -5.70 11.27 3.92
C ASP A 105 -5.33 10.37 2.71
N PRO A 106 -4.32 10.76 1.91
CA PRO A 106 -3.90 9.99 0.75
C PRO A 106 -3.35 8.59 1.06
N ALA A 107 -2.78 8.34 2.24
CA ALA A 107 -2.22 7.03 2.60
C ALA A 107 -3.33 6.03 2.92
N SER A 108 -4.38 6.43 3.66
CA SER A 108 -5.55 5.59 3.87
C SER A 108 -6.28 5.26 2.56
N LEU A 109 -6.39 6.23 1.66
CA LEU A 109 -6.88 6.02 0.29
C LEU A 109 -6.03 5.02 -0.50
N ALA A 110 -4.70 5.16 -0.49
CA ALA A 110 -3.82 4.26 -1.24
C ALA A 110 -3.91 2.83 -0.73
N ARG A 111 -3.99 2.65 0.60
CA ARG A 111 -4.20 1.34 1.23
C ARG A 111 -5.57 0.75 0.86
N ALA A 112 -6.61 1.57 0.74
CA ALA A 112 -7.92 1.12 0.27
C ALA A 112 -7.87 0.64 -1.18
N ALA A 113 -7.21 1.39 -2.06
CA ALA A 113 -6.99 0.97 -3.45
C ALA A 113 -6.22 -0.35 -3.54
N VAL A 114 -5.20 -0.56 -2.69
CA VAL A 114 -4.50 -1.86 -2.63
C VAL A 114 -5.44 -3.01 -2.24
N ARG A 115 -6.31 -2.80 -1.24
CA ARG A 115 -7.31 -3.81 -0.85
C ARG A 115 -8.29 -4.11 -1.98
N GLU A 116 -8.77 -3.08 -2.67
CA GLU A 116 -9.73 -3.21 -3.78
C GLU A 116 -9.10 -3.90 -5.01
N LEU A 117 -7.83 -3.65 -5.28
CA LEU A 117 -7.12 -4.29 -6.39
C LEU A 117 -6.92 -5.80 -6.20
N GLN A 118 -6.92 -6.31 -4.96
CA GLN A 118 -6.81 -7.75 -4.67
C GLN A 118 -5.64 -8.45 -5.40
N GLY A 119 -4.52 -7.74 -5.56
CA GLY A 119 -3.33 -8.23 -6.28
C GLY A 119 -3.29 -7.93 -7.78
N ALA A 120 -4.36 -7.40 -8.37
CA ALA A 120 -4.36 -6.91 -9.74
C ALA A 120 -3.39 -5.72 -9.93
N GLN A 121 -2.91 -5.53 -11.16
CA GLN A 121 -2.08 -4.39 -11.50
C GLN A 121 -2.94 -3.18 -11.89
N LEU A 122 -2.66 -2.01 -11.28
CA LEU A 122 -3.37 -0.76 -11.52
C LEU A 122 -3.17 -0.21 -12.95
N ALA A 123 -4.10 -0.43 -13.88
CA ALA A 123 -4.01 0.03 -15.28
C ALA A 123 -3.66 1.52 -15.41
N PRO A 124 -2.95 1.96 -16.47
CA PRO A 124 -2.72 3.38 -16.70
C PRO A 124 -4.07 4.02 -17.04
N MET A 125 -4.37 5.16 -16.43
CA MET A 125 -5.56 5.91 -16.80
C MET A 125 -5.31 6.59 -18.14
N GLN A 126 -5.97 6.09 -19.20
CA GLN A 126 -6.02 6.76 -20.49
C GLN A 126 -7.10 7.84 -20.41
N MET A 127 -6.68 9.10 -20.24
CA MET A 127 -7.60 10.23 -20.43
C MET A 127 -7.69 10.49 -21.93
N GLY A 128 -8.88 10.33 -22.49
CA GLY A 128 -9.13 10.50 -23.92
C GLY A 128 -8.64 11.86 -24.39
N GLY A 129 -7.67 11.85 -25.31
CA GLY A 129 -7.26 13.05 -26.02
C GLY A 129 -8.38 13.52 -26.91
N MET A 130 -8.91 14.70 -26.62
CA MET A 130 -9.73 15.48 -27.55
C MET A 130 -8.87 16.62 -28.08
#